data_AF-A0A918XJN2-F1
#
_entry.id   AF-A0A918XJN2-F1
#
_cell.length_a   1.000
_cell.length_b   1.000
_cell.length_c   1.000
_cell.angle_alpha   90.00
_cell.angle_beta   90.00
_cell.angle_gamma   90.00
#
_symmetry.space_group_name_H-M   'P 1'
#
loop_
_entity.id
_entity.type
_entity.pdbx_description
1 polymer ?
#
loop_
_entity_poly.entity_id
_entity_poly.type
_entity_poly.pdbx_seq_one_letter_code
_entity_poly.pdbx_strand_id
1 'polypeptide(L)'
;MVTTFFPAKPTPARLERLAREHAQLLDLEYGGDSSRTPLDRLVVNYLRHVCTDYDLDQSSHRHRAACEAIAQAFPRLAQECRRQITRRAEQDLEAEQDRLMWEDEKEQQRCEHRAMLAESRKVIQGMRVGQQVAFRLGGHPRTGVITKLGRSRATVAYQVATGRDRGRVRLIHAALLTPVDEGPDP
;
A
#
# COMPACT_ATOMS: atom_id res chain seq x y z
N MET A 1 10.28 10.85 -26.83
CA MET A 1 11.41 10.41 -27.67
C MET A 1 12.44 9.78 -26.74
N VAL A 2 13.08 8.69 -27.16
CA VAL A 2 14.11 7.98 -26.41
C VAL A 2 15.41 8.09 -27.19
N THR A 3 16.54 8.27 -26.51
CA THR A 3 17.86 8.20 -27.15
C THR A 3 18.30 6.74 -27.17
N THR A 4 18.76 6.26 -28.32
CA THR A 4 19.23 4.88 -28.48
C THR A 4 20.70 4.85 -28.87
N PHE A 5 21.38 3.81 -28.40
CA PHE A 5 22.81 3.56 -28.67
C PHE A 5 22.99 2.07 -28.98
N PHE A 6 22.11 1.56 -29.84
CA PHE A 6 22.14 0.17 -30.25
C PHE A 6 23.44 -0.17 -30.99
N PRO A 7 23.98 -1.39 -30.80
CA PRO A 7 25.12 -1.85 -31.57
C PRO A 7 24.77 -1.85 -33.07
N ALA A 8 25.70 -1.38 -33.91
CA ALA A 8 25.46 -1.21 -35.36
C ALA A 8 25.32 -2.53 -36.14
N LYS A 9 25.96 -3.62 -35.67
CA LYS A 9 25.92 -4.97 -36.28
C LYS A 9 25.99 -6.07 -35.22
N PRO A 10 24.96 -6.22 -34.38
CA PRO A 10 24.97 -7.27 -33.37
C PRO A 10 24.61 -8.61 -34.01
N THR A 11 25.42 -9.62 -33.77
CA THR A 11 24.99 -11.00 -34.04
C THR A 11 23.95 -11.40 -32.99
N PRO A 12 22.92 -12.18 -33.34
CA PRO A 12 21.93 -12.67 -32.38
C PRO A 12 22.56 -13.32 -31.15
N ALA A 13 23.54 -14.21 -31.35
CA ALA A 13 24.28 -14.87 -30.28
C ALA A 13 24.97 -13.91 -29.30
N ARG A 14 25.51 -12.78 -29.80
CA ARG A 14 26.14 -11.77 -28.94
C ARG A 14 25.10 -11.06 -28.07
N LEU A 15 23.96 -10.68 -28.62
CA LEU A 15 22.89 -10.03 -27.85
C LEU A 15 22.31 -10.97 -26.79
N GLU A 16 22.10 -12.23 -27.15
CA GLU A 16 21.59 -13.24 -26.23
C GLU A 16 22.54 -13.48 -25.05
N ARG A 17 23.85 -13.54 -25.33
CA ARG A 17 24.86 -13.66 -24.27
C ARG A 17 24.83 -12.44 -23.34
N LEU A 18 24.89 -11.23 -23.89
CA LEU A 18 24.88 -9.99 -23.10
C LEU A 18 23.60 -9.86 -22.27
N ALA A 19 22.46 -10.27 -22.82
CA ALA A 19 21.19 -10.26 -22.12
C ALA A 19 21.15 -11.24 -20.94
N ARG A 20 21.74 -12.43 -21.09
CA ARG A 20 21.87 -13.40 -19.99
C ARG A 20 22.83 -12.92 -18.91
N GLU A 21 23.99 -12.40 -19.30
CA GLU A 21 24.97 -11.82 -18.36
C GLU A 21 24.34 -10.69 -17.54
N HIS A 22 23.62 -9.79 -18.21
CA HIS A 22 22.90 -8.70 -17.54
C HIS A 22 21.81 -9.22 -16.59
N ALA A 23 21.02 -10.21 -17.00
CA ALA A 23 20.00 -10.80 -16.14
C ALA A 23 20.60 -11.48 -14.91
N GLN A 24 21.73 -12.18 -15.06
CA GLN A 24 22.46 -12.80 -13.94
C GLN A 24 22.97 -11.76 -12.95
N LEU A 25 23.45 -10.60 -13.44
CA LEU A 25 23.86 -9.51 -12.56
C LEU A 25 22.67 -8.96 -11.74
N LEU A 26 21.51 -8.76 -12.37
CA LEU A 26 20.30 -8.33 -11.67
C LEU A 26 19.81 -9.38 -10.67
N ASP A 27 19.85 -10.67 -11.02
CA ASP A 27 19.47 -11.75 -10.13
C ASP A 27 20.34 -11.77 -8.87
N LEU A 28 21.66 -11.54 -9.01
CA LEU A 28 22.60 -11.44 -7.89
C LEU A 28 22.35 -10.20 -7.02
N GLU A 29 22.01 -9.07 -7.63
CA GLU A 29 21.82 -7.79 -6.93
C GLU A 29 20.48 -7.73 -6.17
N TYR A 30 19.40 -8.21 -6.79
CA TYR A 30 18.04 -8.06 -6.29
C TYR A 30 17.40 -9.36 -5.77
N GLY A 31 18.13 -10.49 -5.80
CA GLY A 31 17.65 -11.78 -5.28
C GLY A 31 16.63 -12.46 -6.19
N GLY A 32 16.92 -12.53 -7.50
CA GLY A 32 16.03 -13.08 -8.54
C GLY A 32 16.46 -14.44 -9.11
N ASP A 33 15.60 -15.01 -9.97
CA ASP A 33 15.94 -16.17 -10.82
C ASP A 33 15.36 -15.97 -12.23
N SER A 34 16.22 -15.53 -13.15
CA SER A 34 15.89 -15.30 -14.55
C SER A 34 16.07 -16.53 -15.43
N SER A 35 16.43 -17.70 -14.88
CA SER A 35 16.77 -18.92 -15.65
C SER A 35 15.62 -19.42 -16.54
N ARG A 36 14.37 -19.19 -16.12
CA ARG A 36 13.15 -19.60 -16.85
C ARG A 36 12.60 -18.51 -17.77
N THR A 37 13.22 -17.34 -17.79
CA THR A 37 12.71 -16.21 -18.57
C THR A 37 12.97 -16.44 -20.07
N PRO A 38 11.98 -16.24 -20.95
CA PRO A 38 12.17 -16.34 -22.39
C PRO A 38 13.30 -15.42 -22.87
N LEU A 39 14.14 -15.93 -23.77
CA LEU A 39 15.35 -15.22 -24.20
C LEU A 39 15.06 -13.87 -24.85
N ASP A 40 14.02 -13.77 -25.68
CA ASP A 40 13.62 -12.49 -26.28
C ASP A 40 13.24 -11.46 -25.22
N ARG A 41 12.62 -11.88 -24.11
CA ARG A 41 12.29 -10.99 -23.00
C ARG A 41 13.55 -10.47 -22.31
N LEU A 42 14.56 -11.33 -22.11
CA LEU A 42 15.86 -10.91 -21.59
C LEU A 42 16.55 -9.92 -22.53
N VAL A 43 16.51 -10.16 -23.84
CA VAL A 43 17.14 -9.29 -24.84
C VAL A 43 16.45 -7.93 -24.89
N VAL A 44 15.11 -7.87 -24.92
CA VAL A 44 14.39 -6.58 -24.86
C VAL A 44 14.70 -5.85 -23.55
N ASN A 45 14.75 -6.56 -22.42
CA ASN A 45 15.09 -5.95 -21.13
C ASN A 45 16.49 -5.33 -21.15
N TYR A 46 17.49 -6.10 -21.59
CA TYR A 46 18.85 -5.64 -21.75
C TYR A 46 18.94 -4.42 -22.68
N LEU A 47 18.35 -4.49 -23.87
CA LEU A 47 18.39 -3.37 -24.82
C LEU A 47 17.71 -2.12 -24.26
N ARG A 48 16.61 -2.26 -23.52
CA ARG A 48 15.92 -1.12 -22.90
C ARG A 48 16.77 -0.46 -21.82
N HIS A 49 17.28 -1.22 -20.86
CA HIS A 49 18.01 -0.66 -19.72
C HIS A 49 19.45 -0.25 -20.09
N VAL A 50 20.12 -1.02 -20.95
CA VAL A 50 21.55 -0.84 -21.23
C VAL A 50 21.79 -0.11 -22.54
N CYS A 51 20.83 -0.04 -23.47
CA CYS A 51 21.03 0.57 -24.79
C CYS A 51 20.08 1.73 -25.12
N THR A 52 19.30 2.18 -24.12
CA THR A 52 18.48 3.39 -24.23
C THR A 52 18.62 4.25 -22.99
N ASP A 53 18.18 5.51 -23.07
CA ASP A 53 18.11 6.42 -21.92
C ASP A 53 16.83 6.25 -21.08
N TYR A 54 16.16 5.09 -21.19
CA TYR A 54 14.93 4.77 -20.45
C TYR A 54 15.08 4.91 -18.94
N ASP A 55 16.24 4.55 -18.37
CA ASP A 55 16.42 4.59 -16.91
C ASP A 55 16.52 6.00 -16.32
N LEU A 56 16.66 7.04 -17.15
CA LEU A 56 16.57 8.43 -16.69
C LEU A 56 15.13 8.82 -16.31
N ASP A 57 14.14 8.23 -16.97
CA ASP A 57 12.72 8.43 -16.69
C ASP A 57 11.94 7.19 -17.13
N GLN A 58 11.55 6.36 -16.16
CA GLN A 58 10.87 5.09 -16.41
C GLN A 58 9.35 5.23 -16.63
N SER A 59 8.90 6.38 -17.16
CA SER A 59 7.51 6.62 -17.53
C SER A 59 7.02 5.67 -18.63
N SER A 60 5.70 5.44 -18.67
CA SER A 60 5.05 4.54 -19.64
C SER A 60 5.23 5.01 -21.07
N HIS A 61 5.28 6.32 -21.29
CA HIS A 61 5.58 6.90 -22.59
C HIS A 61 7.01 6.57 -23.05
N ARG A 62 8.01 6.66 -22.17
CA ARG A 62 9.39 6.30 -22.51
C ARG A 62 9.58 4.79 -22.65
N HIS A 63 8.88 4.00 -21.84
CA HIS A 63 8.83 2.54 -22.00
C HIS A 63 8.35 2.17 -23.41
N ARG A 64 7.22 2.76 -23.85
CA ARG A 64 6.68 2.55 -25.20
C ARG A 64 7.68 2.97 -26.28
N ALA A 65 8.24 4.17 -26.18
CA ALA A 65 9.21 4.67 -27.14
C ALA A 65 10.46 3.78 -27.24
N ALA A 66 10.97 3.27 -26.12
CA ALA A 66 12.10 2.33 -26.09
C ALA A 66 11.74 1.01 -26.78
N CYS A 67 10.58 0.42 -26.46
CA CYS A 67 10.11 -0.81 -27.09
C CYS A 67 9.87 -0.66 -28.59
N GLU A 68 9.32 0.47 -29.04
CA GLU A 68 9.14 0.77 -30.47
C GLU A 68 10.48 0.93 -31.20
N ALA A 69 11.44 1.65 -30.62
CA ALA A 69 12.77 1.79 -31.20
C ALA A 69 13.52 0.44 -31.28
N ILE A 70 13.38 -0.42 -30.26
CA ILE A 70 13.92 -1.78 -30.27
C ILE A 70 13.26 -2.61 -31.38
N ALA A 71 11.93 -2.56 -31.50
CA ALA A 71 11.21 -3.31 -32.53
C ALA A 71 11.60 -2.87 -33.96
N GLN A 72 11.87 -1.57 -34.15
CA GLN A 72 12.35 -1.03 -35.42
C GLN A 72 13.77 -1.50 -35.76
N ALA A 73 14.69 -1.48 -34.79
CA ALA A 73 16.07 -1.91 -35.00
C ALA A 73 16.21 -3.45 -35.07
N PHE A 74 15.32 -4.18 -34.39
CA PHE A 74 15.36 -5.64 -34.25
C PHE A 74 13.97 -6.26 -34.52
N PRO A 75 13.56 -6.41 -35.79
CA PRO A 75 12.21 -6.86 -36.13
C PRO A 75 11.79 -8.20 -35.49
N ARG A 76 12.73 -9.12 -35.25
CA ARG A 76 12.46 -10.39 -34.55
C ARG A 76 11.90 -10.21 -33.13
N LEU A 77 12.21 -9.09 -32.47
CA LEU A 77 11.77 -8.78 -31.11
C LEU A 77 10.44 -8.01 -31.07
N ALA A 78 9.87 -7.65 -32.23
CA ALA A 78 8.69 -6.79 -32.30
C ALA A 78 7.46 -7.39 -31.60
N GLN A 79 7.33 -8.72 -31.57
CA GLN A 79 6.23 -9.36 -30.84
C GLN A 79 6.41 -9.20 -29.32
N GLU A 80 7.62 -9.40 -28.80
CA GLU A 80 7.89 -9.25 -27.37
C GLU A 80 7.78 -7.78 -26.94
N CYS A 81 8.25 -6.84 -27.75
CA CYS A 81 8.09 -5.41 -27.50
C CYS A 81 6.60 -5.02 -27.36
N ARG A 82 5.74 -5.54 -28.26
CA ARG A 82 4.29 -5.33 -28.17
C ARG A 82 3.71 -5.91 -26.88
N ARG A 83 4.09 -7.13 -26.50
CA ARG A 83 3.65 -7.74 -25.23
C ARG A 83 4.04 -6.90 -24.02
N GLN A 84 5.25 -6.35 -23.98
CA GLN A 84 5.70 -5.52 -22.86
C GLN A 84 4.96 -4.18 -22.79
N ILE A 85 4.68 -3.54 -23.94
CA ILE A 85 3.85 -2.32 -23.98
C ILE A 85 2.44 -2.60 -23.44
N THR A 86 1.80 -3.68 -23.88
CA THR A 86 0.45 -4.07 -23.41
C THR A 86 0.46 -4.34 -21.92
N ARG A 87 1.39 -5.18 -21.43
CA ARG A 87 1.52 -5.48 -20.00
C ARG A 87 1.73 -4.22 -19.17
N ARG A 88 2.56 -3.28 -19.65
CA ARG A 88 2.80 -2.04 -18.91
C ARG A 88 1.53 -1.18 -18.83
N ALA A 89 0.75 -1.11 -19.91
CA ALA A 89 -0.52 -0.38 -19.89
C ALA A 89 -1.55 -1.03 -18.94
N GLU A 90 -1.59 -2.36 -18.86
CA GLU A 90 -2.43 -3.08 -17.89
C GLU A 90 -2.01 -2.78 -16.44
N GLN A 91 -0.71 -2.80 -16.15
CA GLN A 91 -0.17 -2.46 -14.83
C GLN A 91 -0.46 -1.00 -14.43
N ASP A 92 -0.35 -0.06 -15.37
CA ASP A 92 -0.67 1.34 -15.10
C ASP A 92 -2.18 1.52 -14.80
N LEU A 93 -3.04 0.76 -15.49
CA LEU A 93 -4.49 0.77 -15.25
C LEU A 93 -4.84 0.17 -13.88
N GLU A 94 -4.23 -0.95 -13.52
CA GLU A 94 -4.40 -1.60 -12.21
C GLU A 94 -3.94 -0.67 -11.08
N ALA A 95 -2.76 -0.06 -11.21
CA ALA A 95 -2.25 0.89 -10.21
C ALA A 95 -3.15 2.14 -10.06
N GLU A 96 -3.75 2.62 -11.15
CA GLU A 96 -4.71 3.72 -11.10
C GLU A 96 -5.98 3.31 -10.33
N GLN A 97 -6.50 2.11 -10.59
CA GLN A 97 -7.67 1.58 -9.89
C GLN A 97 -7.39 1.39 -8.40
N ASP A 98 -6.25 0.80 -8.03
CA ASP A 98 -5.83 0.63 -6.64
C ASP A 98 -5.71 1.97 -5.92
N ARG A 99 -5.17 3.00 -6.60
CA ARG A 99 -5.08 4.35 -6.02
C ARG A 99 -6.46 4.94 -5.74
N LEU A 100 -7.40 4.82 -6.68
CA LEU A 100 -8.77 5.31 -6.50
C LEU A 100 -9.47 4.59 -5.34
N MET A 101 -9.36 3.26 -5.27
CA MET A 101 -9.92 2.48 -4.16
C MET A 101 -9.36 2.90 -2.81
N TRP A 102 -8.03 3.09 -2.73
CA TRP A 102 -7.38 3.58 -1.52
C TRP A 102 -7.85 4.98 -1.10
N GLU A 103 -8.05 5.89 -2.06
CA GLU A 103 -8.56 7.23 -1.79
C GLU A 103 -9.99 7.21 -1.25
N ASP A 104 -10.86 6.37 -1.83
CA ASP A 104 -12.23 6.17 -1.37
C ASP A 104 -12.28 5.58 0.05
N GLU A 105 -11.48 4.54 0.34
CA GLU A 105 -11.36 3.97 1.68
C GLU A 105 -10.91 5.01 2.70
N LYS A 106 -9.94 5.85 2.32
CA LYS A 106 -9.42 6.92 3.18
C LYS A 106 -10.47 8.00 3.46
N GLU A 107 -11.28 8.36 2.46
CA GLU A 107 -12.36 9.33 2.65
C GLU A 107 -13.50 8.74 3.48
N GLN A 108 -13.83 7.46 3.27
CA GLN A 108 -14.79 6.75 4.10
C GLN A 108 -14.35 6.73 5.57
N GLN A 109 -13.09 6.39 5.85
CA GLN A 109 -12.52 6.45 7.20
C GLN A 109 -12.59 7.85 7.81
N ARG A 110 -12.38 8.91 7.02
CA ARG A 110 -12.53 10.30 7.49
C ARG A 110 -13.98 10.65 7.80
N CYS A 111 -14.93 10.20 6.98
CA CYS A 111 -16.35 10.37 7.22
C CYS A 111 -16.78 9.67 8.51
N GLU A 112 -16.39 8.40 8.68
CA GLU A 112 -16.65 7.63 9.91
C GLU A 112 -16.02 8.29 11.14
N HIS A 113 -14.77 8.76 11.02
CA HIS A 113 -14.10 9.46 12.11
C HIS A 113 -14.82 10.77 12.48
N ARG A 114 -15.27 11.55 11.49
CA ARG A 114 -16.05 12.78 11.71
C ARG A 114 -17.39 12.49 12.38
N ALA A 115 -18.11 11.45 11.93
CA ALA A 115 -19.37 11.02 12.53
C ALA A 115 -19.16 10.57 14.00
N MET A 116 -18.14 9.74 14.26
CA MET A 116 -17.78 9.29 15.61
C MET A 116 -17.47 10.47 16.55
N LEU A 117 -16.73 11.47 16.05
CA LEU A 117 -16.43 12.68 16.83
C LEU A 117 -17.69 13.51 17.11
N ALA A 118 -18.57 13.69 16.12
CA ALA A 118 -19.80 14.44 16.28
C ALA A 118 -20.72 13.77 17.31
N GLU A 119 -20.89 12.45 17.23
CA GLU A 119 -21.71 11.70 18.18
C GLU A 119 -21.10 11.71 19.59
N SER A 120 -19.77 11.54 19.69
CA SER A 120 -19.09 11.60 20.98
C SER A 120 -19.25 12.96 21.66
N ARG A 121 -19.29 14.05 20.91
CA ARG A 121 -19.53 15.40 21.46
C ARG A 121 -20.93 15.58 22.02
N LYS A 122 -21.94 14.87 21.50
CA LYS A 122 -23.29 14.88 22.07
C LYS A 122 -23.32 14.07 23.36
N VAL A 123 -22.81 12.84 23.29
CA VAL A 123 -22.83 11.90 24.42
C VAL A 123 -22.06 12.44 25.63
N ILE A 124 -20.91 13.07 25.42
CA ILE A 124 -20.07 13.56 26.51
C ILE A 124 -20.74 14.64 27.38
N GLN A 125 -21.75 15.36 26.85
CA GLN A 125 -22.51 16.35 27.62
C GLN A 125 -23.33 15.71 28.74
N GLY A 126 -23.74 14.45 28.57
CA GLY A 126 -24.46 13.68 29.59
C GLY A 126 -23.57 12.89 30.54
N MET A 127 -22.25 12.94 30.37
CA MET A 127 -21.30 12.15 31.16
C MET A 127 -20.67 12.95 32.29
N ARG A 128 -20.27 12.25 33.36
CA ARG A 128 -19.61 12.86 34.53
C ARG A 128 -18.36 12.08 34.94
N VAL A 129 -17.39 12.79 35.52
CA VAL A 129 -16.24 12.14 36.18
C VAL A 129 -16.76 11.36 37.38
N GLY A 130 -16.24 10.15 37.59
CA GLY A 130 -16.71 9.20 38.61
C GLY A 130 -17.84 8.28 38.13
N GLN A 131 -18.43 8.53 36.96
CA GLN A 131 -19.49 7.68 36.42
C GLN A 131 -18.97 6.32 35.97
N GLN A 132 -19.71 5.26 36.28
CA GLN A 132 -19.44 3.92 35.81
C GLN A 132 -19.96 3.73 34.37
N VAL A 133 -19.10 3.18 33.51
CA VAL A 133 -19.36 3.02 32.09
C VAL A 133 -18.89 1.66 31.59
N ALA A 134 -19.61 1.11 30.61
CA ALA A 134 -19.26 -0.07 29.85
C ALA A 134 -18.67 0.32 28.49
N PHE A 135 -17.70 -0.45 28.00
CA PHE A 135 -17.11 -0.32 26.67
C PHE A 135 -16.57 -1.66 26.17
N ARG A 136 -16.25 -1.73 24.87
CA ARG A 136 -15.57 -2.89 24.29
C ARG A 136 -14.11 -2.59 23.99
N LEU A 137 -13.22 -3.50 24.36
CA LEU A 137 -11.80 -3.43 24.04
C LEU A 137 -11.32 -4.78 23.50
N GLY A 138 -10.79 -4.80 22.27
CA GLY A 138 -10.37 -6.04 21.60
C GLY A 138 -11.52 -7.06 21.48
N GLY A 139 -12.76 -6.59 21.25
CA GLY A 139 -13.96 -7.43 21.17
C GLY A 139 -14.58 -7.83 22.53
N HIS A 140 -13.88 -7.62 23.65
CA HIS A 140 -14.39 -8.02 24.97
C HIS A 140 -15.08 -6.85 25.70
N PRO A 141 -16.26 -7.07 26.31
CA PRO A 141 -16.90 -6.08 27.15
C PRO A 141 -16.08 -5.85 28.42
N ARG A 142 -15.97 -4.60 28.83
CA ARG A 142 -15.29 -4.14 30.05
C ARG A 142 -16.13 -3.04 30.69
N THR A 143 -16.03 -2.95 32.01
CA THR A 143 -16.58 -1.84 32.78
C THR A 143 -15.44 -1.06 33.41
N GLY A 144 -15.64 0.24 33.59
CA GLY A 144 -14.67 1.12 34.21
C GLY A 144 -15.33 2.39 34.70
N VAL A 145 -14.51 3.27 35.27
CA VAL A 145 -14.94 4.57 35.80
C VAL A 145 -14.27 5.69 35.04
N ILE A 146 -15.03 6.71 34.68
CA ILE A 146 -14.48 7.90 34.03
C ILE A 146 -13.63 8.69 35.02
N THR A 147 -12.35 8.88 34.72
CA THR A 147 -11.42 9.68 35.54
C THR A 147 -11.18 11.08 34.99
N LYS A 148 -11.37 11.28 33.69
CA LYS A 148 -11.25 12.60 33.05
C LYS A 148 -12.15 12.69 31.82
N LEU A 149 -12.76 13.86 31.62
CA LEU A 149 -13.53 14.16 30.42
C LEU A 149 -12.76 15.16 29.55
N GLY A 150 -12.70 14.87 28.25
CA GLY A 150 -12.22 15.79 27.21
C GLY A 150 -13.39 16.39 26.42
N ARG A 151 -13.13 16.83 25.19
CA ARG A 151 -14.17 17.38 24.29
C ARG A 151 -14.98 16.31 23.54
N SER A 152 -14.38 15.16 23.23
CA SER A 152 -15.00 14.06 22.48
C SER A 152 -14.53 12.68 22.95
N ARG A 153 -13.68 12.65 23.97
CA ARG A 153 -13.08 11.43 24.51
C ARG A 153 -13.11 11.52 26.03
N ALA A 154 -13.26 10.38 26.67
CA ALA A 154 -13.15 10.23 28.11
C ALA A 154 -11.99 9.29 28.44
N THR A 155 -11.29 9.61 29.52
CA THR A 155 -10.29 8.74 30.13
C THR A 155 -11.01 7.83 31.11
N VAL A 156 -10.92 6.52 30.89
CA VAL A 156 -11.59 5.49 31.69
C VAL A 156 -10.54 4.63 32.37
N ALA A 157 -10.65 4.52 33.69
CA ALA A 157 -9.91 3.56 34.48
C ALA A 157 -10.72 2.26 34.59
N TYR A 158 -10.11 1.13 34.28
CA TYR A 158 -10.76 -0.18 34.35
C TYR A 158 -9.80 -1.22 34.92
N GLN A 159 -10.39 -2.27 35.51
CA GLN A 159 -9.62 -3.37 36.07
C GLN A 159 -9.53 -4.55 35.10
N VAL A 160 -8.37 -5.20 35.07
CA VAL A 160 -8.16 -6.44 34.32
C VAL A 160 -7.86 -7.55 35.33
N ALA A 161 -8.52 -8.70 35.17
CA ALA A 161 -8.39 -9.83 36.10
C ALA A 161 -6.96 -10.41 36.15
N THR A 162 -6.13 -10.16 35.13
CA THR A 162 -4.78 -10.74 34.98
C THR A 162 -3.70 -9.65 34.86
N GLY A 163 -2.80 -9.57 35.85
CA GLY A 163 -1.62 -8.69 35.85
C GLY A 163 -1.23 -8.13 37.23
N ARG A 164 0.06 -7.80 37.43
CA ARG A 164 0.58 -7.13 38.64
C ARG A 164 0.12 -5.66 38.76
N ASP A 165 -0.18 -5.01 37.63
CA ASP A 165 -0.88 -3.72 37.57
C ASP A 165 -2.34 -3.94 37.19
N ARG A 166 -3.22 -3.96 38.21
CA ARG A 166 -4.66 -4.22 38.05
C ARG A 166 -5.42 -3.03 37.45
N GLY A 167 -4.91 -1.80 37.58
CA GLY A 167 -5.54 -0.60 37.05
C GLY A 167 -4.95 -0.20 35.69
N ARG A 168 -5.77 -0.17 34.64
CA ARG A 168 -5.39 0.40 33.34
C ARG A 168 -6.22 1.63 33.03
N VAL A 169 -5.58 2.61 32.40
CA VAL A 169 -6.21 3.85 31.97
C VAL A 169 -6.20 3.90 30.44
N ARG A 170 -7.36 4.17 29.84
CA ARG A 170 -7.49 4.31 28.38
C ARG A 170 -8.29 5.55 28.01
N LEU A 171 -7.92 6.13 26.87
CA LEU A 171 -8.66 7.22 26.26
C LEU A 171 -9.61 6.65 25.21
N ILE A 172 -10.92 6.83 25.39
CA ILE A 172 -11.97 6.22 24.58
C ILE A 172 -12.91 7.32 24.07
N HIS A 173 -13.41 7.18 22.84
CA HIS A 173 -14.44 8.06 22.28
C HIS A 173 -15.74 7.92 23.10
N ALA A 174 -16.36 9.05 23.47
CA ALA A 174 -17.53 9.02 24.36
C ALA A 174 -18.71 8.26 23.75
N ALA A 175 -18.87 8.27 22.42
CA ALA A 175 -19.92 7.49 21.74
C ALA A 175 -19.75 5.96 21.88
N LEU A 176 -18.57 5.48 22.30
CA LEU A 176 -18.31 4.06 22.55
C LEU A 176 -18.51 3.67 24.02
N LEU A 177 -18.93 4.62 24.86
CA LEU A 177 -19.18 4.41 26.27
C LEU A 177 -20.69 4.36 26.50
N THR A 178 -21.12 3.34 27.24
CA THR A 178 -22.50 3.22 27.70
C THR A 178 -22.52 3.42 29.20
N PRO A 179 -23.30 4.37 29.74
CA PRO A 179 -23.56 4.45 31.16
C PRO A 179 -24.05 3.11 31.69
N VAL A 180 -23.46 2.63 32.78
CA VAL A 180 -24.05 1.53 33.54
C VAL A 180 -25.00 2.19 34.52
N ASP A 181 -26.31 2.05 34.30
CA ASP A 181 -27.28 2.50 35.30
C ASP A 181 -27.02 1.68 36.58
N GLU A 182 -26.71 2.38 37.66
CA GLU A 182 -26.85 1.84 39.01
C GLU A 182 -28.35 1.61 39.21
N GLY A 183 -28.82 0.40 38.88
CA GLY A 183 -30.07 -0.08 39.45
C GLY A 183 -29.95 0.02 40.97
N PRO A 184 -30.98 0.48 41.69
CA PRO A 184 -30.94 0.48 43.14
C PRO A 184 -30.72 -0.96 43.61
N ASP A 185 -29.60 -1.22 44.27
CA ASP A 185 -29.36 -2.51 44.92
C ASP A 185 -30.47 -2.75 45.97
N PRO A 186 -31.10 -3.94 46.00
CA PRO A 186 -32.12 -4.32 46.98
C PRO A 186 -31.55 -4.56 48.38
#